data_AF-A0A6I7NWI4-F1
#
_entry.id   AF-A0A6I7NWI4-F1
#
_cell.length_a   1.000
_cell.length_b   1.000
_cell.length_c   1.000
_cell.angle_alpha   90.00
_cell.angle_beta   90.00
_cell.angle_gamma   90.00
#
_symmetry.space_group_name_H-M   'P 1'
#
loop_
_entity.id
_entity.type
_entity.pdbx_description
1 polymer ?
#
loop_
_entity_poly.entity_id
_entity_poly.type
_entity_poly.pdbx_seq_one_letter_code
_entity_poly.pdbx_strand_id
1 'polypeptide(L)'
;MTGNRSALNLLFLAAGVLGFVLIYGAAEGTGSPELLGPTVVVVGYALVVRIGTKRMSDQPLAEHHMDSIYFLGFLFTLFSLIALFAALQEAGLDGSADITFAFTYIGISVATSIAGILFRSIVRGAWLKDHPERSVDSIEAFLAERASTVNAMAEKEHAYVAALSAFVNATRDFSSDLSRARHALVPEVDALTSAMQRQNGQVERISSLAATFTSVSDDLHRRSQSLPFHAVAGEMQHFNSGVSELNTALDSLITLLERKVERVS
;
A
#
# COMPACT_ATOMS: atom_id res chain seq x y z
N MET A 1 -6.43 42.11 -35.67
CA MET A 1 -5.42 41.26 -34.99
C MET A 1 -5.88 40.69 -33.64
N THR A 2 -7.08 41.00 -33.15
CA THR A 2 -7.61 40.48 -31.87
C THR A 2 -7.94 38.99 -31.86
N GLY A 3 -8.30 38.41 -33.02
CA GLY A 3 -8.69 37.00 -33.14
C GLY A 3 -7.61 35.99 -32.71
N ASN A 4 -6.32 36.26 -32.96
CA ASN A 4 -5.24 35.33 -32.60
C ASN A 4 -5.03 35.22 -31.08
N ARG A 5 -5.33 36.26 -30.31
CA ARG A 5 -5.13 36.27 -28.85
C ARG A 5 -6.07 35.29 -28.16
N SER A 6 -7.36 35.34 -28.52
CA SER A 6 -8.38 34.46 -27.96
C SER A 6 -8.14 33.00 -28.36
N ALA A 7 -7.64 32.76 -29.58
CA ALA A 7 -7.40 31.41 -30.08
C ALA A 7 -6.30 30.68 -29.29
N LEU A 8 -5.16 31.34 -29.02
CA LEU A 8 -4.05 30.73 -28.27
C LEU A 8 -4.44 30.42 -26.82
N ASN A 9 -5.21 31.30 -26.17
CA ASN A 9 -5.67 31.07 -24.80
C ASN A 9 -6.67 29.90 -24.72
N LEU A 10 -7.57 29.79 -25.69
CA LEU A 10 -8.49 28.65 -25.77
C LEU A 10 -7.74 27.35 -26.06
N LEU A 11 -6.73 27.40 -26.92
CA LEU A 11 -5.88 26.25 -27.23
C LEU A 11 -5.00 25.83 -26.04
N PHE A 12 -4.56 26.77 -25.20
CA PHE A 12 -3.90 26.48 -23.92
C PHE A 12 -4.82 25.69 -22.99
N LEU A 13 -6.07 26.15 -22.81
CA LEU A 13 -7.05 25.45 -21.99
C LEU A 13 -7.36 24.06 -22.55
N ALA A 14 -7.55 23.94 -23.86
CA ALA A 14 -7.79 22.66 -24.52
C ALA A 14 -6.62 21.69 -24.34
N ALA A 15 -5.38 22.18 -24.48
CA ALA A 15 -4.18 21.38 -24.20
C ALA A 15 -4.10 20.99 -22.72
N GLY A 16 -4.45 21.90 -21.81
CA GLY A 16 -4.57 21.64 -20.38
C GLY A 16 -5.49 20.46 -20.05
N VAL A 17 -6.72 20.51 -20.57
CA VAL A 17 -7.73 19.45 -20.41
C VAL A 17 -7.26 18.14 -21.05
N LEU A 18 -6.71 18.19 -22.26
CA LEU A 18 -6.21 17.01 -22.94
C LEU A 18 -5.09 16.34 -22.15
N GLY A 19 -4.13 17.11 -21.63
CA GLY A 19 -3.05 16.58 -20.80
C GLY A 19 -3.55 15.97 -19.50
N PHE A 20 -4.54 16.59 -18.85
CA PHE A 20 -5.19 16.02 -17.67
C PHE A 20 -5.81 14.64 -17.98
N VAL A 21 -6.58 14.54 -19.07
CA VAL A 21 -7.20 13.28 -19.50
C VAL A 21 -6.15 12.21 -19.82
N LEU A 22 -5.05 12.58 -20.50
CA LEU A 22 -3.97 11.65 -20.80
C LEU A 22 -3.25 11.14 -19.54
N ILE A 23 -2.99 12.03 -18.57
CA ILE A 23 -2.30 11.68 -17.33
C ILE A 23 -3.17 10.78 -16.46
N TYR A 24 -4.46 11.10 -16.29
CA TYR A 24 -5.38 10.25 -15.51
C TYR A 24 -5.72 8.95 -16.22
N GLY A 25 -5.89 8.97 -17.55
CA GLY A 25 -6.16 7.76 -18.34
C GLY A 25 -4.99 6.77 -18.34
N ALA A 26 -3.74 7.26 -18.23
CA ALA A 26 -2.55 6.42 -18.10
C ALA A 26 -2.53 5.59 -16.80
N ALA A 27 -3.40 5.88 -15.82
CA ALA A 27 -3.57 5.04 -14.64
C ALA A 27 -4.21 3.68 -14.96
N GLU A 28 -5.04 3.61 -16.01
CA GLU A 28 -5.85 2.45 -16.35
C GLU A 28 -5.21 1.56 -17.45
N GLY A 29 -4.18 2.06 -18.14
CA GLY A 29 -3.55 1.41 -19.30
C GLY A 29 -2.19 0.76 -19.02
N THR A 30 -1.96 -0.44 -19.58
CA THR A 30 -0.66 -1.14 -19.53
C THR A 30 0.26 -0.82 -20.72
N GLY A 31 -0.04 0.24 -21.49
CA GLY A 31 0.62 0.56 -22.74
C GLY A 31 1.82 1.52 -22.61
N SER A 32 2.98 1.12 -23.13
CA SER A 32 4.19 1.97 -23.20
C SER A 32 4.07 3.31 -23.98
N PRO A 33 3.24 3.48 -25.03
CA PRO A 33 3.15 4.77 -25.73
C PRO A 33 2.45 5.89 -24.92
N GLU A 34 1.78 5.56 -23.82
CA GLU A 34 1.07 6.55 -22.99
C GLU A 34 2.03 7.46 -22.20
N LEU A 35 3.24 6.98 -21.91
CA LEU A 35 4.23 7.71 -21.10
C LEU A 35 4.68 9.05 -21.73
N LEU A 36 4.74 9.13 -23.06
CA LEU A 36 5.16 10.33 -23.78
C LEU A 36 4.00 11.21 -24.23
N GLY A 37 2.75 10.76 -24.08
CA GLY A 37 1.56 11.47 -24.54
C GLY A 37 1.50 12.93 -24.06
N PRO A 38 1.55 13.19 -22.75
CA PRO A 38 1.53 14.55 -22.21
C PRO A 38 2.69 15.42 -22.74
N THR A 39 3.87 14.84 -22.90
CA THR A 39 5.04 15.54 -23.46
C THR A 39 4.80 15.93 -24.92
N VAL A 40 4.23 15.03 -25.73
CA VAL A 40 3.86 15.32 -27.12
C VAL A 40 2.85 16.47 -27.19
N VAL A 41 1.90 16.56 -26.25
CA VAL A 41 0.96 17.69 -26.17
C VAL A 41 1.69 19.01 -25.90
N VAL A 42 2.65 19.04 -24.97
CA VAL A 42 3.47 20.25 -24.71
C VAL A 42 4.26 20.66 -25.95
N VAL A 43 4.88 19.70 -26.64
CA VAL A 43 5.64 19.96 -27.88
C VAL A 43 4.72 20.49 -28.98
N GLY A 44 3.57 19.85 -29.19
CA GLY A 44 2.57 20.28 -30.17
C GLY A 44 2.07 21.70 -29.87
N TYR A 45 1.76 21.99 -28.61
CA TYR A 45 1.38 23.32 -28.15
C TYR A 45 2.49 24.35 -28.43
N ALA A 46 3.74 24.02 -28.12
CA ALA A 46 4.87 24.90 -28.37
C ALA A 46 5.06 25.22 -29.87
N LEU A 47 4.82 24.25 -30.75
CA LEU A 47 4.86 24.47 -32.20
C LEU A 47 3.75 25.43 -32.65
N VAL A 48 2.54 25.28 -32.11
CA VAL A 48 1.42 26.20 -32.42
C VAL A 48 1.73 27.61 -31.93
N VAL A 49 2.24 27.75 -30.70
CA VAL A 49 2.67 29.04 -30.15
C VAL A 49 3.75 29.67 -31.04
N ARG A 50 4.76 28.90 -31.45
CA ARG A 50 5.83 29.38 -32.35
C ARG A 50 5.26 29.95 -33.66
N ILE A 51 4.31 29.26 -34.27
CA ILE A 51 3.67 29.72 -35.51
C ILE A 51 2.85 30.99 -35.24
N GLY A 52 2.15 31.04 -34.11
CA GLY A 52 1.33 32.18 -33.71
C GLY A 52 2.12 33.43 -33.38
N THR A 53 3.27 33.29 -32.71
CA THR A 53 4.12 34.42 -32.29
C THR A 53 5.00 34.96 -33.39
N LYS A 54 5.28 34.19 -34.45
CA LYS A 54 6.12 34.62 -35.59
C LYS A 54 5.67 35.95 -36.23
N ARG A 55 4.36 36.25 -36.19
CA ARG A 55 3.79 37.48 -36.78
C ARG A 55 3.44 38.55 -35.74
N MET A 56 3.79 38.35 -34.46
CA MET A 56 3.47 39.29 -33.38
C MET A 56 4.61 40.29 -33.21
N SER A 57 4.32 41.57 -33.43
CA SER A 57 5.23 42.69 -33.18
C SER A 57 5.23 43.19 -31.73
N ASP A 58 4.25 42.75 -30.93
CA ASP A 58 4.06 43.14 -29.53
C ASP A 58 4.84 42.17 -28.63
N GLN A 59 5.97 42.64 -28.07
CA GLN A 59 6.90 41.80 -27.30
C GLN A 59 6.27 41.28 -25.99
N PRO A 60 5.68 42.11 -25.12
CA PRO A 60 5.02 41.62 -23.91
C PRO A 60 4.00 40.51 -24.18
N LEU A 61 3.24 40.65 -25.26
CA LEU A 61 2.26 39.65 -25.65
C LEU A 61 2.90 38.35 -26.16
N ALA A 62 3.94 38.46 -26.99
CA ALA A 62 4.69 37.30 -27.47
C ALA A 62 5.33 36.55 -26.28
N GLU A 63 5.96 37.28 -25.35
CA GLU A 63 6.55 36.72 -24.13
C GLU A 63 5.52 36.01 -23.27
N HIS A 64 4.34 36.61 -23.07
CA HIS A 64 3.24 35.95 -22.35
C HIS A 64 2.85 34.61 -22.99
N HIS A 65 2.73 34.55 -24.32
CA HIS A 65 2.43 33.30 -25.02
C HIS A 65 3.58 32.30 -24.97
N MET A 66 4.84 32.74 -25.01
CA MET A 66 6.00 31.85 -24.83
C MET A 66 6.06 31.28 -23.41
N ASP A 67 5.70 32.08 -22.40
CA ASP A 67 5.63 31.67 -21.01
C ASP A 67 4.50 30.66 -20.76
N SER A 68 3.41 30.75 -21.52
CA SER A 68 2.34 29.75 -21.47
C SER A 68 2.80 28.32 -21.80
N ILE A 69 3.86 28.15 -22.61
CA ILE A 69 4.46 26.83 -22.87
C ILE A 69 5.06 26.25 -21.58
N TYR A 70 5.77 27.09 -20.83
CA TYR A 70 6.34 26.70 -19.54
C TYR A 70 5.25 26.40 -18.52
N PHE A 71 4.23 27.25 -18.42
CA PHE A 71 3.11 27.03 -17.51
C PHE A 71 2.35 25.74 -17.84
N LEU A 72 2.21 25.39 -19.12
CA LEU A 72 1.58 24.13 -19.52
C LEU A 72 2.41 22.92 -19.08
N GLY A 73 3.72 22.94 -19.29
CA GLY A 73 4.61 21.86 -18.83
C GLY A 73 4.57 21.70 -17.30
N PHE A 74 4.62 22.81 -16.56
CA PHE A 74 4.49 22.81 -15.11
C PHE A 74 3.12 22.31 -14.62
N LEU A 75 2.04 22.69 -15.31
CA LEU A 75 0.69 22.21 -15.00
C LEU A 75 0.59 20.69 -15.13
N PHE A 76 1.21 20.11 -16.16
CA PHE A 76 1.25 18.65 -16.33
C PHE A 76 2.10 17.96 -15.27
N THR A 77 3.19 18.58 -14.83
CA THR A 77 3.95 18.11 -13.66
C THR A 77 3.05 18.02 -12.42
N LEU A 78 2.25 19.07 -12.16
CA LEU A 78 1.31 19.08 -11.03
C LEU A 78 0.22 18.00 -11.18
N PHE A 79 -0.39 17.86 -12.35
CA PHE A 79 -1.39 16.81 -12.58
C PHE A 79 -0.81 15.41 -12.37
N SER A 80 0.42 15.17 -12.83
CA SER A 80 1.09 13.88 -12.65
C SER A 80 1.37 13.59 -11.16
N LEU A 81 1.78 14.59 -10.38
CA LEU A 81 1.98 14.43 -8.94
C LEU A 81 0.66 14.20 -8.19
N ILE A 82 -0.41 14.90 -8.56
CA ILE A 82 -1.74 14.70 -7.97
C ILE A 82 -2.23 13.27 -8.27
N ALA A 83 -2.11 12.82 -9.52
CA ALA A 83 -2.50 11.46 -9.91
C ALA A 83 -1.67 10.40 -9.17
N LEU A 84 -0.36 10.63 -9.01
CA LEU A 84 0.52 9.78 -8.20
C LEU A 84 0.04 9.66 -6.75
N PHE A 85 -0.23 10.80 -6.09
CA PHE A 85 -0.67 10.77 -4.68
C PHE A 85 -2.06 10.15 -4.52
N ALA A 86 -2.97 10.39 -5.46
CA ALA A 86 -4.29 9.75 -5.46
C ALA A 86 -4.16 8.23 -5.58
N ALA A 87 -3.34 7.75 -6.50
CA ALA A 87 -3.11 6.32 -6.69
C ALA A 87 -2.41 5.66 -5.47
N LEU A 88 -1.43 6.34 -4.88
CA LEU A 88 -0.77 5.85 -3.65
C LEU A 88 -1.74 5.74 -2.47
N GLN A 89 -2.74 6.62 -2.40
CA GLN A 89 -3.77 6.56 -1.36
C GLN A 89 -4.72 5.37 -1.57
N GLU A 90 -5.01 5.01 -2.82
CA GLU A 90 -5.92 3.90 -3.15
C GLU A 90 -5.27 2.52 -3.06
N ALA A 91 -4.01 2.38 -3.50
CA ALA A 91 -3.33 1.08 -3.60
C ALA A 91 -2.97 0.46 -2.24
N GLY A 92 -2.79 1.28 -1.18
CA GLY A 92 -2.14 0.83 0.04
C GLY A 92 -0.65 0.52 -0.21
N LEU A 93 0.20 0.58 0.81
CA LEU A 93 1.66 0.40 0.66
C LEU A 93 2.08 -1.08 0.53
N ASP A 94 1.42 -1.86 -0.33
CA ASP A 94 1.61 -3.31 -0.44
C ASP A 94 2.31 -3.72 -1.75
N GLY A 95 3.55 -3.27 -1.94
CA GLY A 95 4.55 -4.03 -2.72
C GLY A 95 5.19 -3.35 -3.94
N SER A 96 5.92 -4.16 -4.73
CA SER A 96 6.83 -3.73 -5.80
C SER A 96 6.16 -3.23 -7.08
N ALA A 97 4.88 -3.53 -7.29
CA ALA A 97 4.09 -3.00 -8.40
C ALA A 97 3.91 -1.48 -8.29
N ASP A 98 3.82 -0.96 -7.05
CA ASP A 98 3.61 0.46 -6.76
C ASP A 98 4.84 1.31 -7.12
N ILE A 99 6.03 0.72 -7.07
CA ILE A 99 7.28 1.41 -7.40
C ILE A 99 7.34 1.73 -8.90
N THR A 100 6.97 0.76 -9.75
CA THR A 100 6.97 0.97 -11.21
C THR A 100 5.94 2.02 -11.61
N PHE A 101 4.77 1.99 -10.98
CA PHE A 101 3.73 2.99 -11.17
C PHE A 101 4.21 4.38 -10.74
N ALA A 102 4.84 4.49 -9.56
CA ALA A 102 5.39 5.76 -9.09
C ALA A 102 6.45 6.34 -10.04
N PHE A 103 7.35 5.50 -10.55
CA PHE A 103 8.35 5.93 -11.53
C PHE A 103 7.74 6.43 -12.84
N THR A 104 6.59 5.89 -13.27
CA THR A 104 5.88 6.38 -14.46
C THR A 104 5.41 7.82 -14.26
N TYR A 105 4.71 8.14 -13.17
CA TYR A 105 4.24 9.52 -12.93
C TYR A 105 5.38 10.49 -12.67
N ILE A 106 6.43 10.04 -11.98
CA ILE A 106 7.64 10.86 -11.81
C ILE A 106 8.26 11.13 -13.18
N GLY A 107 8.40 10.11 -14.04
CA GLY A 107 8.91 10.23 -15.39
C GLY A 107 8.11 11.21 -16.25
N ILE A 108 6.78 11.11 -16.25
CA ILE A 108 5.88 12.05 -16.94
C ILE A 108 6.07 13.47 -16.40
N SER A 109 6.13 13.63 -15.08
CA SER A 109 6.23 14.95 -14.44
C SER A 109 7.54 15.66 -14.79
N VAL A 110 8.66 14.93 -14.78
CA VAL A 110 9.99 15.44 -15.14
C VAL A 110 10.07 15.72 -16.64
N ALA A 111 9.61 14.79 -17.49
CA ALA A 111 9.67 14.95 -18.94
C ALA A 111 8.87 16.17 -19.43
N THR A 112 7.66 16.36 -18.92
CA THR A 112 6.80 17.50 -19.27
C THR A 112 7.37 18.84 -18.80
N SER A 113 7.97 18.88 -17.60
CA SER A 113 8.66 20.07 -17.08
C SER A 113 9.87 20.46 -17.95
N ILE A 114 10.73 19.48 -18.27
CA ILE A 114 11.89 19.69 -19.14
C ILE A 114 11.44 20.16 -20.51
N ALA A 115 10.42 19.52 -21.10
CA ALA A 115 9.87 19.93 -22.39
C ALA A 115 9.36 21.38 -22.35
N GLY A 116 8.60 21.76 -21.31
CA GLY A 116 8.09 23.12 -21.16
C GLY A 116 9.19 24.19 -21.14
N ILE A 117 10.25 23.97 -20.36
CA ILE A 117 11.39 24.90 -20.25
C ILE A 117 12.19 24.95 -21.57
N LEU A 118 12.50 23.78 -22.13
CA LEU A 118 13.32 23.66 -23.33
C LEU A 118 12.63 24.29 -24.54
N PHE A 119 11.36 23.96 -24.76
CA PHE A 119 10.62 24.51 -25.90
C PHE A 119 10.29 25.99 -25.73
N ARG A 120 9.99 26.48 -24.53
CA ARG A 120 9.90 27.93 -24.28
C ARG A 120 11.18 28.65 -24.71
N SER A 121 12.34 28.10 -24.33
CA SER A 121 13.65 28.68 -24.68
C SER A 121 13.91 28.67 -26.19
N ILE A 122 13.57 27.58 -26.88
CA ILE A 122 13.69 27.47 -28.34
C ILE A 122 12.77 28.47 -29.04
N VAL A 123 11.50 28.54 -28.64
CA VAL A 123 10.52 29.45 -29.25
C VAL A 123 10.93 30.90 -29.03
N ARG A 124 11.40 31.25 -27.83
CA ARG A 124 11.94 32.59 -27.53
C ARG A 124 13.15 32.94 -28.38
N GLY A 125 14.11 32.01 -28.49
CA GLY A 125 15.29 32.21 -29.34
C GLY A 125 14.93 32.40 -30.81
N ALA A 126 13.97 31.62 -31.33
CA ALA A 126 13.49 31.75 -32.70
C ALA A 126 12.78 33.10 -32.92
N TRP A 127 11.94 33.54 -31.98
CA TRP A 127 11.25 34.83 -32.10
C TRP A 127 12.22 36.02 -32.09
N LEU A 128 13.24 36.00 -31.21
CA LEU A 128 14.27 37.04 -31.16
C LEU A 128 15.08 37.12 -32.46
N LYS A 129 15.37 35.97 -33.09
CA LYS A 129 16.05 35.94 -34.39
C LYS A 129 15.22 36.59 -35.50
N ASP A 130 13.91 36.42 -35.46
CA ASP A 130 12.99 36.98 -36.45
C ASP A 130 12.71 38.49 -36.23
N HIS A 131 13.13 39.08 -35.10
CA HIS A 131 12.91 40.49 -34.75
C HIS A 131 14.21 41.22 -34.32
N PRO A 132 15.20 41.35 -35.23
CA PRO A 132 16.54 41.83 -34.91
C PRO A 132 16.64 43.34 -34.62
N GLU A 133 15.72 44.17 -35.12
CA GLU A 133 15.71 45.63 -34.85
C GLU A 133 15.50 46.00 -33.37
N ARG A 134 15.00 45.08 -32.55
CA ARG A 134 14.98 45.25 -31.08
C ARG A 134 16.18 44.62 -30.39
N SER A 135 16.99 43.86 -31.13
CA SER A 135 18.07 43.05 -30.57
C SER A 135 19.28 43.85 -30.12
N VAL A 136 19.64 45.01 -30.69
CA VAL A 136 20.93 45.65 -30.36
C VAL A 136 20.91 46.29 -28.97
N ASP A 137 19.91 47.13 -28.67
CA ASP A 137 19.71 47.67 -27.31
C ASP A 137 19.26 46.59 -26.33
N SER A 138 18.52 45.57 -26.81
CA SER A 138 18.19 44.42 -25.98
C SER A 138 19.34 43.44 -25.83
N ILE A 139 20.42 43.48 -26.62
CA ILE A 139 21.57 42.56 -26.53
C ILE A 139 22.44 43.04 -25.38
N GLU A 140 22.69 44.34 -25.23
CA GLU A 140 23.36 44.84 -24.03
C GLU A 140 22.52 44.60 -22.78
N ALA A 141 21.20 44.87 -22.84
CA ALA A 141 20.31 44.56 -21.73
C ALA A 141 20.23 43.04 -21.45
N PHE A 142 20.19 42.19 -22.49
CA PHE A 142 20.17 40.73 -22.37
C PHE A 142 21.52 40.18 -21.92
N LEU A 143 22.65 40.77 -22.30
CA LEU A 143 23.98 40.40 -21.84
C LEU A 143 24.17 40.81 -20.38
N ALA A 144 23.68 41.99 -19.98
CA ALA A 144 23.66 42.42 -18.58
C ALA A 144 22.73 41.54 -17.73
N GLU A 145 21.52 41.24 -18.22
CA GLU A 145 20.58 40.31 -17.60
C GLU A 145 21.14 38.88 -17.57
N ARG A 146 21.84 38.43 -18.62
CA ARG A 146 22.52 37.12 -18.64
C ARG A 146 23.68 37.10 -17.67
N ALA A 147 24.46 38.17 -17.53
CA ALA A 147 25.53 38.26 -16.55
C ALA A 147 24.97 38.19 -15.12
N SER A 148 23.88 38.92 -14.83
CA SER A 148 23.21 38.81 -13.53
C SER A 148 22.55 37.44 -13.32
N THR A 149 21.98 36.85 -14.37
CA THR A 149 21.35 35.52 -14.31
C THR A 149 22.38 34.41 -14.16
N VAL A 150 23.56 34.54 -14.79
CA VAL A 150 24.68 33.60 -14.62
C VAL A 150 25.23 33.67 -13.22
N ASN A 151 25.38 34.88 -12.64
CA ASN A 151 25.78 35.02 -11.24
C ASN A 151 24.73 34.43 -10.29
N ALA A 152 23.44 34.70 -10.53
CA ALA A 152 22.34 34.12 -9.76
C ALA A 152 22.20 32.60 -9.98
N MET A 153 22.53 32.09 -11.18
CA MET A 153 22.56 30.66 -11.47
C MET A 153 23.75 30.00 -10.80
N ALA A 154 24.92 30.60 -10.78
CA ALA A 154 26.09 30.09 -10.07
C ALA A 154 25.81 30.01 -8.56
N GLU A 155 25.16 31.02 -7.99
CA GLU A 155 24.73 31.01 -6.59
C GLU A 155 23.67 29.91 -6.33
N LYS A 156 22.68 29.76 -7.23
CA LYS A 156 21.69 28.69 -7.15
C LYS A 156 22.29 27.31 -7.38
N GLU A 157 23.30 27.18 -8.23
CA GLU A 157 24.01 25.94 -8.50
C GLU A 157 24.80 25.53 -7.27
N HIS A 158 25.50 26.46 -6.60
CA HIS A 158 26.12 26.20 -5.30
C HIS A 158 25.11 25.79 -4.24
N ALA A 159 23.98 26.50 -4.14
CA ALA A 159 22.91 26.15 -3.21
C ALA A 159 22.31 24.77 -3.54
N TYR A 160 22.14 24.45 -4.82
CA TYR A 160 21.62 23.17 -5.29
C TYR A 160 22.61 22.03 -5.03
N VAL A 161 23.91 22.22 -5.32
CA VAL A 161 24.97 21.25 -5.00
C VAL A 161 25.08 21.03 -3.50
N ALA A 162 24.94 22.08 -2.69
CA ALA A 162 24.90 21.96 -1.24
C ALA A 162 23.66 21.19 -0.76
N ALA A 163 22.49 21.48 -1.32
CA ALA A 163 21.25 20.75 -1.03
C ALA A 163 21.32 19.29 -1.47
N LEU A 164 21.89 19.01 -2.65
CA LEU A 164 22.11 17.65 -3.16
C LEU A 164 23.07 16.88 -2.26
N SER A 165 24.15 17.52 -1.82
CA SER A 165 25.11 16.93 -0.88
C SER A 165 24.46 16.63 0.47
N ALA A 166 23.65 17.55 0.99
CA ALA A 166 22.88 17.34 2.21
C ALA A 166 21.87 16.18 2.06
N PHE A 167 21.19 16.11 0.92
CA PHE A 167 20.26 15.03 0.61
C PHE A 167 20.95 13.67 0.48
N VAL A 168 22.10 13.60 -0.20
CA VAL A 168 22.90 12.38 -0.33
C VAL A 168 23.38 11.90 1.06
N ASN A 169 23.84 12.82 1.91
CA ASN A 169 24.23 12.50 3.27
C ASN A 169 23.04 11.99 4.09
N ALA A 170 21.90 12.69 4.05
CA ALA A 170 20.68 12.25 4.74
C ALA A 170 20.20 10.87 4.25
N THR A 171 20.30 10.60 2.95
CA THR A 171 19.93 9.29 2.36
C THR A 171 20.88 8.18 2.81
N ARG A 172 22.18 8.49 2.91
CA ARG A 172 23.20 7.56 3.40
C ARG A 172 22.98 7.23 4.88
N ASP A 173 22.68 8.24 5.68
CA ASP A 173 22.38 8.10 7.11
C ASP A 173 21.10 7.28 7.29
N PHE A 174 20.03 7.62 6.57
CA PHE A 174 18.79 6.85 6.55
C PHE A 174 19.01 5.39 6.15
N SER A 175 19.79 5.13 5.10
CA SER A 175 20.12 3.76 4.67
C SER A 175 20.93 3.01 5.73
N SER A 176 21.84 3.69 6.41
CA SER A 176 22.61 3.13 7.52
C SER A 176 21.69 2.77 8.68
N ASP A 177 20.80 3.68 9.08
CA ASP A 177 19.85 3.47 10.17
C ASP A 177 18.84 2.37 9.82
N LEU A 178 18.34 2.31 8.58
CA LEU A 178 17.48 1.23 8.09
C LEU A 178 18.20 -0.13 8.13
N SER A 179 19.49 -0.16 7.75
CA SER A 179 20.30 -1.38 7.84
C SER A 179 20.50 -1.83 9.29
N ARG A 180 20.76 -0.90 10.22
CA ARG A 180 20.84 -1.19 11.66
C ARG A 180 19.50 -1.68 12.20
N ALA A 181 18.39 -1.03 11.84
CA ALA A 181 17.05 -1.44 12.22
C ALA A 181 16.73 -2.84 11.72
N ARG A 182 17.07 -3.16 10.46
CA ARG A 182 16.97 -4.51 9.91
C ARG A 182 17.80 -5.52 10.71
N HIS A 183 19.06 -5.20 11.02
CA HIS A 183 19.90 -6.08 11.82
C HIS A 183 19.39 -6.28 13.26
N ALA A 184 18.67 -5.31 13.83
CA ALA A 184 18.01 -5.45 15.12
C ALA A 184 16.69 -6.26 15.03
N LEU A 185 15.91 -6.08 13.95
CA LEU A 185 14.63 -6.76 13.75
C LEU A 185 14.77 -8.25 13.42
N VAL A 186 15.78 -8.64 12.65
CA VAL A 186 16.00 -10.06 12.28
C VAL A 186 16.07 -11.00 13.50
N PRO A 187 16.91 -10.76 14.53
CA PRO A 187 16.97 -11.64 15.69
C PRO A 187 15.68 -11.62 16.52
N GLU A 188 14.92 -10.51 16.55
CA GLU A 188 13.61 -10.47 17.22
C GLU A 188 12.57 -11.32 16.49
N VAL A 189 12.53 -11.25 15.16
CA VAL A 189 11.65 -12.09 14.33
C VAL A 189 12.02 -13.57 14.44
N ASP A 190 13.32 -13.90 14.47
CA ASP A 190 13.79 -15.28 14.68
C ASP A 190 13.42 -15.79 16.07
N ALA A 191 13.54 -14.94 17.10
CA ALA A 191 13.12 -15.26 18.47
C ALA A 191 11.60 -15.49 18.56
N LEU A 192 10.80 -14.64 17.89
CA LEU A 192 9.35 -14.77 17.83
C LEU A 192 8.93 -16.06 17.09
N THR A 193 9.55 -16.34 15.95
CA THR A 193 9.30 -17.57 15.17
C THR A 193 9.61 -18.81 16.00
N SER A 194 10.73 -18.79 16.73
CA SER A 194 11.11 -19.87 17.65
C SER A 194 10.16 -19.99 18.85
N ALA A 195 9.58 -18.89 19.34
CA ALA A 195 8.55 -18.91 20.37
C ALA A 195 7.24 -19.52 19.84
N MET A 196 6.81 -19.15 18.63
CA MET A 196 5.62 -19.72 17.98
C MET A 196 5.78 -21.21 17.68
N GLN A 197 6.95 -21.67 17.21
CA GLN A 197 7.21 -23.10 17.01
C GLN A 197 7.11 -23.88 18.33
N ARG A 198 7.64 -23.33 19.42
CA ARG A 198 7.50 -23.93 20.77
C ARG A 198 6.05 -23.97 21.21
N GLN A 199 5.28 -22.91 20.97
CA GLN A 199 3.85 -22.85 21.29
C GLN A 199 3.05 -23.88 20.47
N ASN A 200 3.31 -24.01 19.17
CA ASN A 200 2.66 -25.02 18.33
C ASN A 200 2.97 -26.44 18.82
N GLY A 201 4.22 -26.72 19.21
CA GLY A 201 4.57 -28.00 19.82
C GLY A 201 3.86 -28.25 21.17
N GLN A 202 3.58 -27.21 21.95
CA GLN A 202 2.76 -27.32 23.16
C GLN A 202 1.29 -27.60 22.84
N VAL A 203 0.72 -26.95 21.84
CA VAL A 203 -0.66 -27.20 21.38
C VAL A 203 -0.83 -28.63 20.87
N GLU A 204 0.14 -29.14 20.13
CA GLU A 204 0.13 -30.53 19.65
C GLU A 204 0.17 -31.54 20.81
N ARG A 205 0.95 -31.26 21.86
CA ARG A 205 0.94 -32.05 23.11
C ARG A 205 -0.39 -31.98 23.85
N ILE A 206 -1.06 -30.83 23.87
CA ILE A 206 -2.41 -30.71 24.46
C ILE A 206 -3.41 -31.52 23.65
N SER A 207 -3.34 -31.46 22.31
CA SER A 207 -4.20 -32.24 21.44
C SER A 207 -4.01 -33.75 21.63
N SER A 208 -2.76 -34.22 21.78
CA SER A 208 -2.51 -35.64 22.06
C SER A 208 -2.97 -36.06 23.45
N LEU A 209 -2.85 -35.18 24.46
CA LEU A 209 -3.39 -35.40 25.80
C LEU A 209 -4.92 -35.50 25.77
N ALA A 210 -5.61 -34.64 25.01
CA ALA A 210 -7.05 -34.68 24.82
C ALA A 210 -7.51 -35.97 24.11
N ALA A 211 -6.78 -36.41 23.08
CA ALA A 211 -7.04 -37.69 22.42
C ALA A 211 -6.87 -38.88 23.39
N THR A 212 -5.83 -38.85 24.21
CA THR A 212 -5.58 -39.87 25.25
C THR A 212 -6.70 -39.88 26.29
N PHE A 213 -7.13 -38.71 26.76
CA PHE A 213 -8.22 -38.57 27.71
C PHE A 213 -9.55 -39.09 27.16
N THR A 214 -9.83 -38.82 25.88
CA THR A 214 -11.03 -39.32 25.18
C THR A 214 -10.99 -40.86 25.08
N SER A 215 -9.85 -41.43 24.70
CA SER A 215 -9.66 -42.89 24.64
C SER A 215 -9.84 -43.56 26.01
N VAL A 216 -9.27 -42.98 27.07
CA VAL A 216 -9.46 -43.48 28.45
C VAL A 216 -10.91 -43.36 28.88
N SER A 217 -11.59 -42.26 28.55
CA SER A 217 -13.01 -42.06 28.86
C SER A 217 -13.88 -43.09 28.15
N ASP A 218 -13.60 -43.39 26.87
CA ASP A 218 -14.30 -44.41 26.10
C ASP A 218 -14.07 -45.82 26.67
N ASP A 219 -12.83 -46.16 27.04
CA ASP A 219 -12.53 -47.46 27.68
C ASP A 219 -13.26 -47.59 29.02
N LEU A 220 -13.25 -46.53 29.83
CA LEU A 220 -13.93 -46.52 31.13
C LEU A 220 -15.44 -46.58 30.97
N HIS A 221 -16.01 -45.91 29.95
CA HIS A 221 -17.43 -46.01 29.62
C HIS A 221 -17.80 -47.43 29.16
N ARG A 222 -17.03 -48.05 28.27
CA ARG A 222 -17.25 -49.44 27.84
C ARG A 222 -17.14 -50.42 29.00
N ARG A 223 -16.11 -50.27 29.85
CA ARG A 223 -15.95 -51.07 31.06
C ARG A 223 -17.14 -50.88 32.01
N SER A 224 -17.57 -49.65 32.23
CA SER A 224 -18.75 -49.34 33.04
C SER A 224 -20.02 -49.96 32.49
N GLN A 225 -20.20 -50.01 31.16
CA GLN A 225 -21.34 -50.70 30.54
C GLN A 225 -21.23 -52.23 30.62
N SER A 226 -20.00 -52.76 30.59
CA SER A 226 -19.74 -54.19 30.73
C SER A 226 -19.81 -54.71 32.17
N LEU A 227 -19.74 -53.80 33.16
CA LEU A 227 -19.98 -54.17 34.55
C LEU A 227 -21.43 -54.65 34.64
N PRO A 228 -21.67 -55.88 35.11
CA PRO A 228 -22.99 -56.46 35.09
C PRO A 228 -23.79 -55.93 36.28
N PHE A 229 -24.05 -54.62 36.30
CA PHE A 229 -24.84 -53.96 37.34
C PHE A 229 -26.22 -54.61 37.47
N HIS A 230 -26.77 -55.15 36.37
CA HIS A 230 -27.99 -55.94 36.37
C HIS A 230 -27.81 -57.33 37.01
N ALA A 231 -26.66 -57.99 36.86
CA ALA A 231 -26.40 -59.27 37.55
C ALA A 231 -26.20 -59.05 39.05
N VAL A 232 -25.46 -58.00 39.44
CA VAL A 232 -25.27 -57.64 40.86
C VAL A 232 -26.59 -57.21 41.50
N ALA A 233 -27.41 -56.42 40.80
CA ALA A 233 -28.75 -56.06 41.29
C ALA A 233 -29.67 -57.29 41.39
N GLY A 234 -29.59 -58.20 40.42
CA GLY A 234 -30.32 -59.48 40.45
C GLY A 234 -29.89 -60.38 41.60
N GLU A 235 -28.58 -60.51 41.85
CA GLU A 235 -28.03 -61.24 42.99
C GLU A 235 -28.44 -60.62 44.33
N MET A 236 -28.41 -59.28 44.45
CA MET A 236 -28.92 -58.59 45.65
C MET A 236 -30.42 -58.85 45.88
N GLN A 237 -31.22 -58.90 44.82
CA GLN A 237 -32.64 -59.20 44.93
C GLN A 237 -32.87 -60.67 45.34
N HIS A 238 -32.12 -61.61 44.75
CA HIS A 238 -32.16 -63.01 45.14
C HIS A 238 -31.73 -63.22 46.59
N PHE A 239 -30.65 -62.55 47.01
CA PHE A 239 -30.18 -62.55 48.40
C PHE A 239 -31.25 -62.03 49.35
N ASN A 240 -31.89 -60.89 49.05
CA ASN A 240 -32.98 -60.36 49.86
C ASN A 240 -34.18 -61.32 49.94
N SER A 241 -34.52 -62.02 48.84
CA SER A 241 -35.57 -63.04 48.88
C SER A 241 -35.18 -64.23 49.77
N GLY A 242 -33.93 -64.69 49.69
CA GLY A 242 -33.43 -65.79 50.52
C GLY A 242 -33.39 -65.41 52.00
N VAL A 243 -33.04 -64.16 52.33
CA VAL A 243 -33.13 -63.65 53.72
C VAL A 243 -34.57 -63.62 54.20
N SER A 244 -35.54 -63.23 53.36
CA SER A 244 -36.96 -63.24 53.71
C SER A 244 -37.51 -64.66 53.93
N GLU A 245 -37.11 -65.62 53.09
CA GLU A 245 -37.47 -67.03 53.26
C GLU A 245 -36.86 -67.61 54.54
N LEU A 246 -35.58 -67.32 54.82
CA LEU A 246 -34.92 -67.73 56.04
C LEU A 246 -35.66 -67.20 57.27
N ASN A 247 -36.08 -65.93 57.23
CA ASN A 247 -36.83 -65.32 58.32
C ASN A 247 -38.19 -66.03 58.53
N THR A 248 -38.88 -66.37 57.44
CA THR A 248 -40.16 -67.11 57.48
C THR A 248 -39.97 -68.53 58.05
N ALA A 249 -38.88 -69.20 57.69
CA ALA A 249 -38.54 -70.51 58.25
C ALA A 249 -38.18 -70.43 59.74
N LEU A 250 -37.48 -69.36 60.14
CA LEU A 250 -37.15 -69.09 61.55
C LEU A 250 -38.42 -68.86 62.38
N ASP A 251 -39.35 -68.04 61.88
CA ASP A 251 -40.66 -67.81 62.52
C ASP A 251 -41.47 -69.11 62.65
N SER A 252 -41.42 -69.97 61.62
CA SER A 252 -42.07 -71.29 61.65
C SER A 252 -41.46 -72.22 62.70
N LEU A 253 -40.13 -72.19 62.86
CA LEU A 253 -39.43 -72.94 63.91
C LEU A 253 -39.76 -72.42 65.31
N ILE A 254 -39.82 -71.09 65.48
CA ILE A 254 -40.24 -70.45 66.75
C ILE A 254 -41.66 -70.90 67.10
N THR A 255 -42.59 -70.83 66.16
CA THR A 255 -43.99 -71.24 66.37
C THR A 255 -44.09 -72.73 66.73
N LEU A 256 -43.26 -73.59 66.12
CA LEU A 256 -43.19 -75.02 66.46
C LEU A 256 -42.62 -75.26 67.86
N LEU A 257 -41.60 -74.50 68.26
CA LEU A 257 -41.02 -74.55 69.60
C LEU A 257 -42.03 -74.08 70.65
N GLU A 258 -42.74 -72.97 70.40
CA GLU A 258 -43.81 -72.47 71.26
C GLU A 258 -44.91 -73.52 71.47
N ARG A 259 -45.42 -74.13 70.39
CA ARG A 259 -46.40 -75.24 70.49
C ARG A 259 -45.89 -76.45 71.27
N LYS A 260 -44.59 -76.75 71.17
CA LYS A 260 -44.00 -77.89 71.87
C LYS A 260 -43.84 -77.60 73.36
N VAL A 261 -43.49 -76.35 73.71
CA VAL A 261 -43.43 -75.88 75.10
C VAL A 261 -44.83 -75.90 75.72
N GLU A 262 -45.86 -75.44 75.00
CA GLU A 262 -47.25 -75.40 75.46
C GLU A 262 -47.85 -76.80 75.71
N ARG A 263 -47.35 -77.86 75.06
CA ARG A 263 -47.77 -79.25 75.31
C ARG A 263 -47.06 -79.93 76.48
N VAL A 264 -45.95 -79.39 76.95
CA VAL A 264 -45.14 -79.97 78.03
C VAL A 264 -45.42 -79.29 79.38
N SER A 265 -45.97 -78.08 79.36
CA SER A 265 -46.50 -77.38 80.53
C SER A 265 -47.94 -77.77 80.84
#